data_AF-A0A661CVR3-F1
#
_entry.id   AF-A0A661CVR3-F1
#
_cell.length_a   1.000
_cell.length_b   1.000
_cell.length_c   1.000
_cell.angle_alpha   90.00
_cell.angle_beta   90.00
_cell.angle_gamma   90.00
#
_symmetry.space_group_name_H-M   'P 1'
#
loop_
_entity.id
_entity.type
_entity.pdbx_description
1 polymer ?
#
loop_
_entity_poly.entity_id
_entity_poly.type
_entity_poly.pdbx_seq_one_letter_code
_entity_poly.pdbx_strand_id
1 'polypeptide(L)'
;MLITYTSVTPNQVHPFYLGLCADRVRTAESQQKSLNKNEFSGELATRKLMSRLLWYVDEEIQDAIHALSACRTFDRKLYFILGDALHFNATPATFRILTGFSFVWQDEPGYRIHDLLRRLYHEEGNDTTNQAHVILEKHYRKQKQVAETIYHTFYQNQARGIAQWNDAFITADSNRSEELCRSLLELRNKLAF
;
A
#
# COMPACT_ATOMS: atom_id res chain seq x y z
N MET A 1 -26.93 -8.57 5.06
CA MET A 1 -26.94 -7.10 4.88
C MET A 1 -25.66 -6.57 4.23
N LEU A 2 -24.46 -7.13 4.50
CA LEU A 2 -23.21 -6.74 3.84
C LEU A 2 -23.16 -7.00 2.32
N ILE A 3 -23.67 -8.15 1.87
CA ILE A 3 -23.67 -8.59 0.46
C ILE A 3 -24.26 -7.53 -0.47
N THR A 4 -25.39 -6.92 -0.07
CA THR A 4 -26.11 -5.92 -0.85
C THR A 4 -25.32 -4.63 -1.07
N TYR A 5 -24.38 -4.30 -0.16
CA TYR A 5 -23.56 -3.09 -0.23
C TYR A 5 -22.22 -3.29 -0.96
N THR A 6 -21.92 -4.54 -1.29
CA THR A 6 -20.66 -4.94 -1.94
C THR A 6 -20.90 -5.43 -3.36
N SER A 7 -22.15 -5.36 -3.81
CA SER A 7 -22.59 -5.70 -5.16
C SER A 7 -22.10 -4.66 -6.17
N VAL A 8 -21.35 -5.10 -7.17
CA VAL A 8 -20.91 -4.28 -8.31
C VAL A 8 -21.91 -4.36 -9.47
N THR A 9 -22.59 -5.50 -9.60
CA THR A 9 -23.76 -5.73 -10.44
C THR A 9 -24.76 -6.59 -9.66
N PRO A 10 -26.03 -6.73 -10.09
CA PRO A 10 -26.98 -7.63 -9.45
C PRO A 10 -26.37 -9.04 -9.31
N ASN A 11 -26.27 -9.55 -8.09
CA ASN A 11 -25.68 -10.85 -7.71
C ASN A 11 -24.17 -11.01 -7.91
N GLN A 12 -23.40 -9.95 -8.19
CA GLN A 12 -21.92 -10.03 -8.17
C GLN A 12 -21.35 -9.15 -7.08
N VAL A 13 -20.68 -9.77 -6.11
CA VAL A 13 -19.98 -9.09 -5.02
C VAL A 13 -18.48 -9.00 -5.36
N HIS A 14 -17.87 -7.84 -5.15
CA HIS A 14 -16.41 -7.72 -5.23
C HIS A 14 -15.78 -8.23 -3.92
N PRO A 15 -14.91 -9.25 -3.95
CA PRO A 15 -14.32 -9.82 -2.73
C PRO A 15 -13.58 -8.79 -1.87
N PHE A 16 -12.83 -7.88 -2.51
CA PHE A 16 -12.18 -6.76 -1.80
C PHE A 16 -13.17 -5.86 -1.05
N TYR A 17 -14.32 -5.52 -1.66
CA TYR A 17 -15.32 -4.68 -0.98
C TYR A 17 -16.00 -5.42 0.17
N LEU A 18 -16.21 -6.73 0.03
CA LEU A 18 -16.70 -7.56 1.14
C LEU A 18 -15.71 -7.59 2.30
N GLY A 19 -14.42 -7.78 2.01
CA GLY A 19 -13.35 -7.70 3.00
C GLY A 19 -13.32 -6.35 3.71
N LEU A 20 -13.31 -5.24 2.96
CA LEU A 20 -13.32 -3.89 3.52
C LEU A 20 -14.53 -3.63 4.42
N CYS A 21 -15.73 -4.06 4.00
CA CYS A 21 -16.92 -3.90 4.81
C CYS A 21 -16.88 -4.78 6.08
N ALA A 22 -16.32 -5.99 6.00
CA ALA A 22 -16.13 -6.86 7.17
C ALA A 22 -15.11 -6.27 8.16
N ASP A 23 -13.97 -5.76 7.67
CA ASP A 23 -12.96 -5.08 8.48
C ASP A 23 -13.56 -3.88 9.21
N ARG A 24 -14.40 -3.10 8.53
CA ARG A 24 -15.08 -1.96 9.11
C ARG A 24 -16.03 -2.36 10.25
N VAL A 25 -16.85 -3.40 10.04
CA VAL A 25 -17.75 -3.92 11.08
C VAL A 25 -16.96 -4.33 12.32
N ARG A 26 -15.92 -5.13 12.12
CA ARG A 26 -15.07 -5.61 13.20
C ARG A 26 -14.35 -4.49 13.94
N THR A 27 -13.86 -3.48 13.20
CA THR A 27 -13.17 -2.33 13.81
C THR A 27 -14.13 -1.49 14.65
N ALA A 28 -15.33 -1.19 14.13
CA ALA A 28 -16.34 -0.45 14.88
C ALA A 28 -16.80 -1.19 16.15
N GLU A 29 -17.00 -2.50 16.07
CA GLU A 29 -17.31 -3.36 17.23
C GLU A 29 -16.20 -3.30 18.29
N SER A 30 -14.93 -3.39 17.86
CA SER A 30 -13.78 -3.31 18.79
C SER A 30 -13.66 -1.96 19.49
N GLN A 31 -14.14 -0.89 18.85
CA GLN A 31 -14.17 0.46 19.41
C GLN A 31 -15.51 0.80 20.09
N GLN A 32 -16.44 -0.15 20.23
CA GLN A 32 -17.78 0.06 20.78
C GLN A 32 -18.59 1.16 20.08
N LYS A 33 -18.33 1.39 18.78
CA LYS A 33 -19.04 2.37 17.95
C LYS A 33 -20.23 1.71 17.24
N SER A 34 -21.38 2.39 17.24
CA SER A 34 -22.59 1.92 16.54
C SER A 34 -22.53 2.27 15.05
N LEU A 35 -22.76 1.27 14.19
CA LEU A 35 -22.79 1.43 12.74
C LEU A 35 -24.22 1.68 12.24
N ASN A 36 -24.39 2.66 11.36
CA ASN A 36 -25.68 2.91 10.70
C ASN A 36 -25.70 2.26 9.31
N LYS A 37 -26.80 1.58 8.96
CA LYS A 37 -27.01 0.92 7.66
C LYS A 37 -26.85 1.87 6.45
N ASN A 38 -27.16 3.16 6.65
CA ASN A 38 -26.99 4.19 5.62
C ASN A 38 -25.51 4.49 5.32
N GLU A 39 -24.58 4.08 6.19
CA GLU A 39 -23.15 4.23 5.95
C GLU A 39 -22.58 3.23 4.95
N PHE A 40 -23.41 2.32 4.45
CA PHE A 40 -23.05 1.32 3.44
C PHE A 40 -23.74 1.54 2.08
N SER A 41 -24.69 2.47 1.97
CA SER A 41 -25.41 2.77 0.72
C SER A 41 -24.69 3.81 -0.17
N GLY A 42 -24.66 3.57 -1.48
CA GLY A 42 -24.23 4.52 -2.52
C GLY A 42 -23.36 3.89 -3.61
N GLU A 43 -23.59 4.26 -4.87
CA GLU A 43 -22.80 3.85 -6.03
C GLU A 43 -21.44 4.58 -6.08
N LEU A 44 -20.39 3.79 -6.36
CA LEU A 44 -18.99 4.14 -6.64
C LEU A 44 -18.17 4.90 -5.56
N ALA A 45 -16.91 4.53 -5.34
CA ALA A 45 -16.13 3.36 -5.74
C ALA A 45 -14.84 3.46 -4.92
N THR A 46 -14.54 2.47 -4.09
CA THR A 46 -13.30 2.32 -3.30
C THR A 46 -12.90 3.48 -2.37
N ARG A 47 -12.68 4.70 -2.87
CA ARG A 47 -12.27 5.90 -2.11
C ARG A 47 -13.20 6.20 -0.93
N LYS A 48 -14.52 6.20 -1.15
CA LYS A 48 -15.51 6.39 -0.07
C LYS A 48 -15.53 5.25 0.94
N LEU A 49 -15.25 4.01 0.50
CA LEU A 49 -15.16 2.86 1.40
C LEU A 49 -13.86 2.90 2.21
N MET A 50 -12.76 3.35 1.61
CA MET A 50 -11.48 3.55 2.28
C MET A 50 -11.52 4.66 3.31
N SER A 51 -12.03 5.84 2.94
CA SER A 51 -12.17 6.94 3.91
C SER A 51 -13.07 6.55 5.07
N ARG A 52 -14.12 5.75 4.81
CA ARG A 52 -14.98 5.18 5.84
C ARG A 52 -14.31 4.09 6.66
N LEU A 53 -13.45 3.25 6.09
CA LEU A 53 -12.68 2.25 6.83
C LEU A 53 -11.68 2.95 7.76
N LEU A 54 -10.92 3.90 7.23
CA LEU A 54 -9.95 4.68 7.99
C LEU A 54 -10.62 5.52 9.09
N TRP A 55 -11.88 5.92 8.92
CA TRP A 55 -12.61 6.64 9.97
C TRP A 55 -12.77 5.86 11.28
N TYR A 56 -12.73 4.53 11.23
CA TYR A 56 -12.80 3.69 12.44
C TYR A 56 -11.44 3.22 12.93
N VAL A 57 -10.34 3.49 12.22
CA VAL A 57 -9.01 3.16 12.73
C VAL A 57 -8.46 4.34 13.51
N ASP A 58 -7.64 4.05 14.51
CA ASP A 58 -6.93 5.10 15.25
C ASP A 58 -5.94 5.82 14.31
N GLU A 59 -5.67 7.09 14.59
CA GLU A 59 -4.80 7.95 13.76
C GLU A 59 -3.43 7.30 13.51
N GLU A 60 -2.87 6.63 14.53
CA GLU A 60 -1.61 5.88 14.42
C GLU A 60 -1.66 4.74 13.38
N ILE A 61 -2.79 4.05 13.27
CA ILE A 61 -2.99 2.99 12.27
C ILE A 61 -3.14 3.60 10.88
N GLN A 62 -3.84 4.73 10.78
CA GLN A 62 -4.02 5.43 9.52
C GLN A 62 -2.68 5.93 8.96
N ASP A 63 -1.84 6.54 9.80
CA ASP A 63 -0.50 6.98 9.41
C ASP A 63 0.38 5.82 8.97
N ALA A 64 0.32 4.70 9.69
CA ALA A 64 1.01 3.48 9.29
C ALA A 64 0.54 2.95 7.93
N ILE A 65 -0.77 2.96 7.65
CA ILE A 65 -1.34 2.54 6.36
C ILE A 65 -0.84 3.46 5.24
N HIS A 66 -0.86 4.79 5.44
CA HIS A 66 -0.36 5.73 4.45
C HIS A 66 1.14 5.51 4.17
N ALA A 67 1.96 5.42 5.22
CA ALA A 67 3.40 5.21 5.08
C ALA A 67 3.72 3.89 4.34
N LEU A 68 3.06 2.79 4.72
CA LEU A 68 3.29 1.47 4.13
C LEU A 68 2.70 1.33 2.72
N SER A 69 1.76 2.19 2.33
CA SER A 69 1.20 2.18 0.97
C SER A 69 2.24 2.52 -0.10
N ALA A 70 3.30 3.26 0.30
CA ALA A 70 4.46 3.50 -0.55
C ALA A 70 5.30 2.23 -0.81
N CYS A 71 5.17 1.16 -0.02
CA CYS A 71 5.97 -0.05 -0.17
C CYS A 71 5.38 -0.99 -1.24
N ARG A 72 6.23 -1.63 -2.05
CA ARG A 72 5.82 -2.78 -2.89
C ARG A 72 5.52 -4.02 -2.06
N THR A 73 6.35 -4.22 -1.04
CA THR A 73 6.32 -5.24 0.01
C THR A 73 6.91 -4.60 1.26
N PHE A 74 6.41 -4.99 2.43
CA PHE A 74 6.94 -4.51 3.70
C PHE A 74 7.03 -5.65 4.72
N ASP A 75 7.93 -5.49 5.66
CA ASP A 75 8.06 -6.36 6.82
C ASP A 75 7.98 -5.54 8.11
N ARG A 76 8.14 -6.23 9.23
CA ARG A 76 8.15 -5.60 10.54
C ARG A 76 9.31 -4.60 10.69
N LYS A 77 10.44 -4.83 10.03
CA LYS A 77 11.61 -3.94 10.11
C LYS A 77 11.34 -2.61 9.40
N LEU A 78 10.82 -2.66 8.18
CA LEU A 78 10.43 -1.49 7.41
C LEU A 78 9.33 -0.69 8.11
N TYR A 79 8.37 -1.37 8.73
CA TYR A 79 7.34 -0.73 9.54
C TYR A 79 7.93 0.16 10.65
N PHE A 80 8.89 -0.35 11.43
CA PHE A 80 9.53 0.46 12.47
C PHE A 80 10.43 1.56 11.91
N ILE A 81 11.11 1.32 10.79
CA ILE A 81 11.93 2.35 10.13
C ILE A 81 11.07 3.53 9.67
N LEU A 82 9.90 3.24 9.09
CA LEU A 82 8.96 4.28 8.68
C LEU A 82 8.33 4.98 9.90
N GLY A 83 8.04 4.24 10.97
CA GLY A 83 7.54 4.81 12.22
C GLY A 83 8.48 5.85 12.82
N ASP A 84 9.76 5.50 12.94
CA ASP A 84 10.79 6.40 13.44
C ASP A 84 10.96 7.63 12.54
N ALA A 85 11.03 7.41 11.22
CA ALA A 85 11.31 8.48 10.26
C ALA A 85 10.13 9.42 9.98
N LEU A 86 8.88 8.95 10.14
CA LEU A 86 7.66 9.74 9.93
C LEU A 86 6.97 10.13 11.24
N HIS A 87 7.56 9.78 12.38
CA HIS A 87 7.08 10.13 13.72
C HIS A 87 5.68 9.60 14.06
N PHE A 88 5.27 8.46 13.50
CA PHE A 88 4.07 7.75 13.97
C PHE A 88 4.44 6.68 15.01
N ASN A 89 3.50 6.38 15.91
CA ASN A 89 3.72 5.42 16.98
C ASN A 89 3.75 3.97 16.45
N ALA A 90 4.92 3.54 15.99
CA ALA A 90 5.10 2.17 15.53
C ALA A 90 5.21 1.21 16.72
N THR A 91 4.19 0.37 16.93
CA THR A 91 4.20 -0.65 17.98
C THR A 91 4.00 -2.06 17.42
N PRO A 92 4.49 -3.12 18.10
CA PRO A 92 4.17 -4.49 17.71
C PRO A 92 2.68 -4.81 17.71
N ALA A 93 1.89 -4.14 18.56
CA ALA A 93 0.44 -4.33 18.62
C ALA A 93 -0.25 -3.73 17.39
N THR A 94 0.10 -2.50 17.04
CA THR A 94 -0.38 -1.79 15.84
C THR A 94 -0.01 -2.56 14.57
N PHE A 95 1.22 -3.10 14.48
CA PHE A 95 1.62 -3.95 13.36
C PHE A 95 0.72 -5.19 13.21
N ARG A 96 0.41 -5.89 14.30
CA ARG A 96 -0.48 -7.07 14.26
C ARG A 96 -1.89 -6.72 13.79
N ILE A 97 -2.43 -5.58 14.26
CA ILE A 97 -3.75 -5.10 13.83
C ILE A 97 -3.72 -4.79 12.34
N LEU A 98 -2.71 -4.04 11.88
CA LEU A 98 -2.56 -3.65 10.48
C LEU A 98 -2.47 -4.87 9.55
N THR A 99 -1.66 -5.87 9.90
CA THR A 99 -1.53 -7.11 9.11
C THR A 99 -2.77 -8.00 9.15
N GLY A 100 -3.73 -7.70 10.04
CA GLY A 100 -4.99 -8.43 10.17
C GLY A 100 -6.12 -7.87 9.30
N PHE A 101 -5.93 -6.72 8.65
CA PHE A 101 -6.91 -6.19 7.70
C PHE A 101 -6.93 -6.99 6.41
N SER A 102 -8.12 -7.19 5.84
CA SER A 102 -8.33 -7.94 4.60
C SER A 102 -7.64 -7.34 3.37
N PHE A 103 -7.29 -6.06 3.41
CA PHE A 103 -6.55 -5.38 2.36
C PHE A 103 -5.03 -5.51 2.49
N VAL A 104 -4.55 -6.18 3.55
CA VAL A 104 -3.16 -6.56 3.73
C VAL A 104 -3.07 -8.08 3.60
N TRP A 105 -2.27 -8.56 2.65
CA TRP A 105 -2.01 -9.99 2.53
C TRP A 105 -0.54 -10.30 2.75
N GLN A 106 -0.28 -11.50 3.24
CA GLN A 106 1.06 -12.05 3.35
C GLN A 106 1.53 -12.46 1.95
N ASP A 107 2.70 -11.97 1.53
CA ASP A 107 3.37 -12.29 0.27
C ASP A 107 4.84 -12.50 0.59
N GLU A 108 5.35 -13.73 0.51
CA GLU A 108 6.73 -14.02 0.92
C GLU A 108 7.72 -13.13 0.15
N PRO A 109 8.63 -12.40 0.83
CA PRO A 109 9.06 -12.56 2.22
C PRO A 109 8.37 -11.65 3.28
N GLY A 110 7.25 -11.00 2.99
CA GLY A 110 6.58 -10.07 3.91
C GLY A 110 5.08 -9.90 3.68
N TYR A 111 4.63 -8.64 3.69
CA TYR A 111 3.23 -8.24 3.54
C TYR A 111 3.07 -7.22 2.42
N ARG A 112 1.87 -7.12 1.87
CA ARG A 112 1.51 -6.15 0.83
C ARG A 112 0.17 -5.54 1.12
N ILE A 113 0.11 -4.22 0.95
CA ILE A 113 -1.15 -3.49 0.87
C ILE A 113 -1.70 -3.69 -0.55
N HIS A 114 -3.02 -3.90 -0.65
CA HIS A 114 -3.73 -4.08 -1.90
C HIS A 114 -3.40 -2.96 -2.92
N ASP A 115 -3.07 -3.33 -4.16
CA ASP A 115 -2.56 -2.39 -5.17
C ASP A 115 -3.50 -1.22 -5.46
N LEU A 116 -4.81 -1.45 -5.37
CA LEU A 116 -5.82 -0.40 -5.47
C LEU A 116 -5.68 0.69 -4.39
N LEU A 117 -5.38 0.33 -3.13
CA LEU A 117 -5.15 1.33 -2.06
C LEU A 117 -3.90 2.15 -2.35
N ARG A 118 -2.82 1.47 -2.73
CA ARG A 118 -1.54 2.09 -3.06
C ARG A 118 -1.68 3.09 -4.20
N ARG A 119 -2.42 2.69 -5.25
CA ARG A 119 -2.73 3.56 -6.39
C ARG A 119 -3.55 4.78 -5.97
N LEU A 120 -4.56 4.60 -5.12
CA LEU A 120 -5.43 5.69 -4.67
C LEU A 120 -4.67 6.74 -3.86
N TYR A 121 -3.85 6.33 -2.90
CA TYR A 121 -3.04 7.29 -2.12
C TYR A 121 -2.00 8.03 -2.95
N HIS A 122 -1.46 7.37 -3.99
CA HIS A 122 -0.58 8.06 -4.92
C HIS A 122 -1.33 9.11 -5.76
N GLU A 123 -2.48 8.74 -6.34
CA GLU A 123 -3.30 9.66 -7.15
C GLU A 123 -3.80 10.87 -6.34
N GLU A 124 -4.04 10.69 -5.04
CA GLU A 124 -4.48 11.74 -4.12
C GLU A 124 -3.33 12.62 -3.60
N GLY A 125 -2.07 12.27 -3.92
CA GLY A 125 -0.91 13.04 -3.50
C GLY A 125 -0.71 13.08 -1.99
N ASN A 126 -1.05 12.01 -1.28
CA ASN A 126 -0.95 11.95 0.18
C ASN A 126 0.49 12.25 0.67
N ASP A 127 0.62 13.26 1.54
CA ASP A 127 1.92 13.76 2.01
C ASP A 127 2.75 12.69 2.72
N THR A 128 2.14 11.90 3.62
CA THR A 128 2.80 10.81 4.34
C THR A 128 3.35 9.75 3.37
N THR A 129 2.57 9.39 2.35
CA THR A 129 2.97 8.44 1.30
C THR A 129 4.15 9.00 0.49
N ASN A 130 4.09 10.27 0.10
CA ASN A 130 5.16 10.95 -0.65
C ASN A 130 6.46 11.03 0.17
N GLN A 131 6.38 11.37 1.46
CA GLN A 131 7.54 11.38 2.35
C GLN A 131 8.10 9.96 2.54
N ALA A 132 7.25 8.94 2.65
CA ALA A 132 7.67 7.55 2.71
C ALA A 132 8.47 7.14 1.47
N HIS A 133 8.07 7.56 0.25
CA HIS A 133 8.88 7.31 -0.95
C HIS A 133 10.28 7.92 -0.85
N VAL A 134 10.43 9.12 -0.30
CA VAL A 134 11.75 9.76 -0.10
C VAL A 134 12.61 8.98 0.90
N ILE A 135 12.03 8.52 2.00
CA ILE A 135 12.73 7.75 3.02
C ILE A 135 13.17 6.38 2.47
N LEU A 136 12.26 5.69 1.80
CA LEU A 136 12.49 4.36 1.25
C LEU A 136 13.50 4.37 0.11
N GLU A 137 13.48 5.39 -0.76
CA GLU A 137 14.50 5.59 -1.79
C GLU A 137 15.91 5.62 -1.18
N LYS A 138 16.12 6.45 -0.14
CA LYS A 138 17.40 6.53 0.57
C LYS A 138 17.76 5.21 1.24
N HIS A 139 16.79 4.52 1.83
CA HIS A 139 16.96 3.23 2.51
C HIS A 139 17.42 2.13 1.56
N TYR A 140 16.77 1.99 0.41
CA TYR A 140 17.09 0.96 -0.59
C TYR A 140 18.36 1.29 -1.37
N ARG A 141 18.64 2.58 -1.62
CA ARG A 141 19.90 3.00 -2.23
C ARG A 141 21.10 2.59 -1.40
N LYS A 142 21.05 2.76 -0.06
CA LYS A 142 22.12 2.33 0.86
C LYS A 142 22.34 0.82 0.83
N GLN A 143 21.30 0.04 0.59
CA GLN A 143 21.35 -1.41 0.48
C GLN A 143 21.67 -1.92 -0.93
N LYS A 144 21.88 -1.01 -1.90
CA LYS A 144 22.10 -1.34 -3.31
C LYS A 144 20.95 -2.15 -3.93
N GLN A 145 19.73 -1.98 -3.41
CA GLN A 145 18.53 -2.60 -3.99
C GLN A 145 18.03 -1.73 -5.14
N VAL A 146 18.54 -2.02 -6.34
CA VAL A 146 18.38 -1.17 -7.53
C VAL A 146 16.90 -1.02 -7.93
N ALA A 147 16.16 -2.12 -8.06
CA ALA A 147 14.76 -2.08 -8.50
C ALA A 147 13.87 -1.28 -7.52
N GLU A 148 14.01 -1.49 -6.21
CA GLU A 148 13.25 -0.73 -5.21
C GLU A 148 13.64 0.76 -5.20
N THR A 149 14.93 1.08 -5.38
CA THR A 149 15.39 2.47 -5.50
C THR A 149 14.75 3.17 -6.71
N ILE A 150 14.69 2.49 -7.85
CA ILE A 150 14.05 3.02 -9.07
C ILE A 150 12.55 3.19 -8.86
N TYR A 151 11.90 2.20 -8.23
CA TYR A 151 10.48 2.28 -7.87
C TYR A 151 10.19 3.57 -7.10
N HIS A 152 10.87 3.82 -5.98
CA HIS A 152 10.62 5.04 -5.21
C HIS A 152 11.05 6.33 -5.92
N THR A 153 12.06 6.27 -6.78
CA THR A 153 12.45 7.41 -7.63
C THR A 153 11.34 7.76 -8.62
N PHE A 154 10.70 6.78 -9.25
CA PHE A 154 9.62 7.00 -10.22
C PHE A 154 8.45 7.75 -9.61
N TYR A 155 8.03 7.38 -8.39
CA TYR A 155 6.94 8.05 -7.68
C TYR A 155 7.28 9.47 -7.23
N GLN A 156 8.57 9.81 -7.09
CA GLN A 156 9.03 11.18 -6.84
C GLN A 156 9.20 11.99 -8.12
N ASN A 157 9.73 11.37 -9.19
CA ASN A 157 9.99 11.97 -10.48
C ASN A 157 10.01 10.87 -11.56
N GLN A 158 8.94 10.78 -12.34
CA GLN A 158 8.74 9.72 -13.33
C GLN A 158 9.85 9.70 -14.39
N ALA A 159 10.20 10.86 -14.96
CA ALA A 159 11.23 10.96 -15.99
C ALA A 159 12.59 10.44 -15.48
N ARG A 160 12.95 10.80 -14.23
CA ARG A 160 14.17 10.32 -13.58
C ARG A 160 14.10 8.81 -13.30
N GLY A 161 12.95 8.30 -12.88
CA GLY A 161 12.74 6.88 -12.63
C GLY A 161 12.89 6.05 -13.92
N ILE A 162 12.28 6.48 -15.02
CA ILE A 162 12.38 5.83 -16.33
C ILE A 162 13.83 5.83 -16.83
N ALA A 163 14.53 6.97 -16.73
CA ALA A 163 15.94 7.06 -17.11
C ALA A 163 16.81 6.08 -16.30
N GLN A 164 16.65 6.05 -14.97
CA GLN A 164 17.39 5.11 -14.12
C GLN A 164 17.05 3.65 -14.42
N TRP A 165 15.79 3.36 -14.76
CA TRP A 165 15.39 2.02 -15.17
C TRP A 165 16.11 1.59 -16.45
N ASN A 166 16.12 2.43 -17.49
CA ASN A 166 16.78 2.14 -18.76
C ASN A 166 18.28 1.89 -18.55
N ASP A 167 18.97 2.78 -17.83
CA ASP A 167 20.39 2.66 -17.55
C ASP A 167 20.72 1.38 -16.76
N ALA A 168 19.91 1.07 -15.73
CA ALA A 168 20.06 -0.13 -14.92
C ALA A 168 19.81 -1.40 -15.73
N PHE A 169 18.81 -1.40 -16.63
CA PHE A 169 18.49 -2.54 -17.46
C PHE A 169 19.60 -2.83 -18.49
N ILE A 170 20.09 -1.80 -19.19
CA ILE A 170 21.21 -1.94 -20.13
C ILE A 170 22.46 -2.47 -19.42
N THR A 171 22.75 -1.95 -18.22
CA THR A 171 23.89 -2.39 -17.42
C THR A 171 23.73 -3.83 -16.95
N ALA A 172 22.53 -4.20 -16.47
CA ALA A 172 22.24 -5.56 -16.01
C ALA A 172 22.34 -6.58 -17.15
N ASP A 173 21.81 -6.24 -18.33
CA ASP A 173 21.87 -7.08 -19.54
C ASP A 173 23.32 -7.27 -20.02
N SER A 174 24.09 -6.18 -20.09
CA SER A 174 25.52 -6.22 -20.45
C SER A 174 26.34 -7.09 -19.50
N ASN A 175 26.01 -7.05 -18.20
CA ASN A 175 26.66 -7.86 -17.17
C ASN A 175 26.06 -9.26 -17.01
N ARG A 176 25.05 -9.62 -17.82
CA ARG A 176 24.31 -10.90 -17.74
C ARG A 176 23.73 -11.19 -16.34
N SER A 177 23.30 -10.15 -15.63
CA SER A 177 22.68 -10.30 -14.31
C SER A 177 21.19 -10.65 -14.45
N GLU A 178 20.90 -11.94 -14.62
CA GLU A 178 19.54 -12.43 -14.87
C GLU A 178 18.53 -12.04 -13.78
N GLU A 179 18.95 -12.09 -12.51
CA GLU A 179 18.11 -11.73 -11.37
C GLU A 179 17.69 -10.26 -11.41
N LEU A 180 18.65 -9.37 -11.69
CA LEU A 180 18.37 -7.93 -11.78
C LEU A 180 17.51 -7.62 -13.00
N CYS A 181 17.78 -8.24 -14.15
CA CYS A 181 16.93 -8.09 -15.33
C CYS A 181 15.48 -8.52 -15.04
N ARG A 182 15.26 -9.65 -14.36
CA ARG A 182 13.93 -10.11 -13.97
C ARG A 182 13.23 -9.10 -13.05
N SER A 183 13.92 -8.64 -12.01
CA SER A 183 13.38 -7.66 -11.06
C SER A 183 12.99 -6.33 -11.75
N LEU A 184 13.80 -5.88 -12.71
CA LEU A 184 13.52 -4.68 -13.50
C LEU A 184 12.34 -4.87 -14.47
N LEU A 185 12.19 -6.04 -15.10
CA LEU A 185 11.02 -6.34 -15.93
C LEU A 185 9.72 -6.37 -15.12
N GLU A 186 9.74 -6.99 -13.95
CA GLU A 186 8.60 -6.97 -13.02
C GLU A 186 8.23 -5.55 -12.60
N LEU A 187 9.24 -4.70 -12.37
CA LEU A 187 9.04 -3.30 -12.06
C LEU A 187 8.38 -2.56 -13.23
N ARG A 188 8.86 -2.76 -14.46
CA ARG A 188 8.26 -2.14 -15.66
C ARG A 188 6.79 -2.48 -15.82
N ASN A 189 6.43 -3.75 -15.65
CA ASN A 189 5.04 -4.20 -15.73
C ASN A 189 4.13 -3.51 -14.70
N LYS A 190 4.68 -3.18 -13.51
CA LYS A 190 3.94 -2.45 -12.47
C LYS A 190 3.81 -0.95 -12.75
N LEU A 191 4.83 -0.34 -13.36
CA LEU A 191 4.86 1.11 -13.61
C LEU A 191 4.24 1.50 -14.97
N ALA A 192 4.04 0.53 -15.86
CA ALA A 192 3.35 0.66 -17.14
C ALA A 192 3.91 1.75 -18.07
N PHE A 193 5.23 1.72 -18.30
CA PHE A 193 5.92 2.51 -19.34
C PHE A 193 6.79 1.65 -20.26
#